data_AF-A0A151RBA2-F1
#
_entry.id   AF-A0A151RBA2-F1
#
_cell.length_a   1.000
_cell.length_b   1.000
_cell.length_c   1.000
_cell.angle_alpha   90.00
_cell.angle_beta   90.00
_cell.angle_gamma   90.00
#
_symmetry.space_group_name_H-M   'P 1'
#
loop_
_entity.id
_entity.type
_entity.pdbx_description
1 polymer ?
#
loop_
_entity_poly.entity_id
_entity_poly.type
_entity_poly.pdbx_seq_one_letter_code
_entity_poly.pdbx_strand_id
1 'polypeptide(L)' 'FDMVDVGFEFYMIKFDLPQDNELVSSGGPWMVFDYYLTVHLWVLDFVASKVKIESTLV' A
#
# COMPACT_ATOMS: atom_id res chain seq x y z
N PHE A 1 -2.88 -13.62 7.74
CA PHE A 1 -2.81 -12.27 7.18
C PHE A 1 -1.38 -11.83 7.36
N ASP A 2 -0.64 -11.80 6.25
CA ASP A 2 0.79 -11.52 6.26
C ASP A 2 0.99 -10.07 5.84
N MET A 3 1.13 -9.21 6.85
CA MET A 3 1.42 -7.79 6.68
C MET A 3 2.70 -7.45 7.43
N VAL A 4 3.59 -6.74 6.75
CA VAL A 4 4.88 -6.30 7.27
C VAL A 4 4.90 -4.79 7.28
N ASP A 5 5.20 -4.21 8.45
CA ASP A 5 5.52 -2.80 8.58
C ASP A 5 6.93 -2.53 8.06
N VAL A 6 7.05 -1.69 7.03
CA VAL A 6 8.32 -1.33 6.39
C VAL A 6 8.84 0.02 6.94
N GLY A 7 8.04 0.70 7.76
CA GLY A 7 8.30 2.05 8.25
C GLY A 7 7.98 3.13 7.21
N PHE A 8 8.06 4.39 7.64
CA PHE A 8 7.73 5.57 6.82
C PHE A 8 6.32 5.50 6.21
N GLU A 9 5.35 4.99 6.98
CA GLU A 9 3.94 4.84 6.58
C GLU A 9 3.72 3.85 5.42
N PHE A 10 4.71 3.01 5.12
CA PHE A 10 4.59 1.93 4.14
C PHE A 10 4.37 0.58 4.81
N TYR A 11 3.44 -0.18 4.23
CA TYR A 11 3.13 -1.53 4.63
C TYR A 11 3.18 -2.45 3.43
N MET A 12 3.74 -3.64 3.61
CA MET A 12 3.72 -4.69 2.60
C MET A 12 2.69 -5.73 3.00
N ILE A 13 1.81 -6.10 2.08
CA ILE A 13 0.79 -7.12 2.30
C ILE A 13 1.00 -8.24 1.28
N LYS A 14 1.07 -9.48 1.75
CA LYS A 14 1.09 -10.66 0.89
C LYS A 14 -0.32 -11.24 0.79
N PHE A 15 -0.77 -11.41 -0.45
CA PHE A 15 -2.02 -12.08 -0.77
C PHE A 15 -1.73 -13.52 -1.22
N ASP A 16 -2.42 -14.49 -0.62
CA ASP A 16 -2.33 -15.89 -1.03
C ASP A 16 -3.36 -16.23 -2.13
N LEU A 17 -4.45 -15.45 -2.21
CA LEU A 17 -5.48 -15.59 -3.23
C LEU A 17 -5.38 -14.47 -4.28
N PRO A 18 -5.34 -14.81 -5.58
CA PRO A 18 -5.33 -13.82 -6.65
C PRO A 18 -6.54 -12.87 -6.62
N GLN A 19 -7.71 -13.37 -6.23
CA GLN A 19 -8.93 -12.55 -6.17
C GLN A 19 -8.83 -11.41 -5.15
N ASP A 20 -8.20 -11.67 -4.00
CA ASP A 20 -8.00 -10.66 -2.96
C ASP A 20 -7.02 -9.57 -3.45
N ASN A 21 -5.96 -9.98 -4.15
CA ASN A 21 -5.01 -9.06 -4.75
C ASN A 21 -5.70 -8.18 -5.80
N GLU A 22 -6.48 -8.78 -6.71
CA GLU A 22 -7.21 -8.05 -7.74
C GLU A 22 -8.21 -7.06 -7.13
N LEU A 23 -8.96 -7.48 -6.11
CA LEU A 23 -9.90 -6.62 -5.40
C LEU A 23 -9.19 -5.42 -4.78
N VAL A 24 -8.09 -5.63 -4.05
CA VAL A 24 -7.35 -4.55 -3.38
C VAL A 24 -6.64 -3.63 -4.38
N SER A 25 -6.08 -4.19 -5.46
CA SER A 25 -5.34 -3.42 -6.47
C SER A 25 -6.24 -2.61 -7.40
N SER A 26 -7.46 -3.08 -7.67
CA SER A 26 -8.39 -2.43 -8.62
C SER A 26 -9.55 -1.67 -7.97
N GLY A 27 -9.90 -1.97 -6.72
CA GLY A 27 -11.07 -1.44 -6.03
C GLY A 27 -10.90 -0.08 -5.36
N GLY A 28 -9.71 0.54 -5.42
CA GLY A 28 -9.40 1.78 -4.72
C GLY A 28 -10.15 3.01 -5.24
N PRO A 29 -10.19 4.13 -4.48
CA PRO A 29 -9.35 4.43 -3.31
C PRO A 29 -9.86 3.83 -1.99
N TRP A 30 -8.93 3.37 -1.17
CA TRP A 30 -9.24 2.78 0.15
C TRP A 30 -9.09 3.84 1.24
N MET A 31 -10.00 3.81 2.21
CA MET A 31 -9.93 4.64 3.40
C MET A 31 -9.89 3.72 4.62
N VAL A 32 -8.86 3.89 5.43
CA VAL A 32 -8.73 3.19 6.71
C VAL A 32 -8.61 4.25 7.79
N PHE A 33 -9.64 4.33 8.65
CA PHE A 33 -9.86 5.49 9.53
C PHE A 33 -9.95 6.78 8.72
N ASP A 34 -9.17 7.80 9.06
CA ASP A 34 -9.14 9.10 8.38
C ASP A 34 -8.00 9.21 7.35
N TYR A 35 -7.37 8.07 6.98
CA TYR A 35 -6.25 8.02 6.05
C TYR A 35 -6.66 7.37 4.73
N TYR A 36 -6.34 8.04 3.63
CA TYR A 36 -6.42 7.44 2.29
C TYR A 36 -5.19 6.58 2.04
N LEU A 37 -5.43 5.37 1.53
CA LEU A 37 -4.38 4.45 1.15
C LEU A 37 -4.28 4.37 -0.36
N THR A 38 -3.04 4.43 -0.85
CA THR A 38 -2.68 4.06 -2.21
C THR A 38 -2.09 2.66 -2.21
N VAL A 39 -2.53 1.85 -3.16
CA VAL A 39 -2.00 0.49 -3.34
C VAL A 39 -1.06 0.53 -4.55
N HIS A 40 0.12 -0.06 -4.39
CA HIS A 40 1.08 -0.24 -5.46
C HIS A 40 1.53 -1.69 -5.51
N LEU A 41 1.86 -2.17 -6.72
CA LEU A 41 2.48 -3.45 -6.90
C LEU A 41 3.84 -3.47 -6.20
N TRP A 42 4.23 -4.63 -5.66
CA TRP A 42 5.53 -4.81 -5.04
C TRP A 42 6.68 -4.47 -6.01
N VAL A 43 7.71 -3.79 -5.48
CA VAL A 43 8.93 -3.42 -6.20
C VAL A 43 10.13 -3.95 -5.43
N LEU A 44 11.07 -4.58 -6.14
CA LEU A 44 12.34 -5.03 -5.55
C LEU A 44 13.17 -3.83 -5.08
N ASP A 45 13.97 -4.02 -4.03
CA ASP A 45 14.83 -2.99 -3.45
C ASP A 45 14.08 -1.71 -3.04
N PHE A 46 12.80 -1.86 -2.64
CA PHE A 46 12.01 -0.76 -2.13
C PHE A 46 12.64 -0.17 -0.86
N VAL A 47 12.97 1.13 -0.90
CA VAL A 47 13.53 1.86 0.23
C VAL A 47 12.55 2.94 0.66
N ALA A 48 11.72 2.61 1.65
CA ALA A 48 10.66 3.48 2.18
C ALA A 48 11.14 4.91 2.49
N SER A 49 12.31 5.06 3.10
CA SER A 49 12.89 6.37 3.48
C SER A 49 13.26 7.28 2.31
N LYS A 50 13.36 6.74 1.09
CA LYS A 50 13.70 7.52 -0.12
C LYS A 50 12.48 7.90 -0.94
N VAL A 51 11.30 7.37 -0.61
CA VAL A 51 10.07 7.65 -1.34
C VAL A 51 9.53 9.00 -0.89
N LYS A 52 9.20 9.85 -1.87
CA LYS A 52 8.43 11.07 -1.63
C LYS A 52 6.99 10.79 -2.00
N ILE A 53 6.10 10.85 -1.01
CA ILE A 53 4.66 10.86 -1.25
C ILE A 53 4.27 12.33 -1.41
N GLU A 54 3.91 12.72 -2.63
CA GLU A 54 3.33 14.05 -2.85
C GLU A 54 1.89 14.02 -2.36
N SER A 55 1.68 14.44 -1.10
CA SER A 55 0.34 14.59 -0.53
C SER A 55 -0.28 15.86 -1.08
N THR A 56 -1.18 15.75 -2.05
CA THR A 56 -2.04 16.86 -2.46
C THR A 56 -3.20 16.96 -1.47
N LEU A 57 -2.92 17.44 -0.26
CA LEU A 57 -4.00 17.91 0.62
C LEU A 57 -4.51 19.22 0.00
N VAL A 58 -5.73 19.19 -0.54
CA VAL A 58 -6.45 20.36 -1.06
C VAL A 58 -7.24 21.00 0.07
#